data_AF-A0A2V7J066-F1
#
_entry.id   AF-A0A2V7J066-F1
#
_cell.length_a   1.000
_cell.length_b   1.000
_cell.length_c   1.000
_cell.angle_alpha   90.00
_cell.angle_beta   90.00
_cell.angle_gamma   90.00
#
_symmetry.space_group_name_H-M   'P 1'
#
loop_
_entity.id
_entity.type
_entity.pdbx_description
1 polymer ?
#
loop_
_entity_poly.entity_id
_entity_poly.type
_entity_poly.pdbx_seq_one_letter_code
_entity_poly.pdbx_strand_id
1 'polypeptide(L)'
;MSPALITSPHSPPTPERPRGSSCCSATRWVPSTRSPRRASCARCCDRTTCLVAVGITEQDGELVFEDGVDARLPGLHPLAKHFRAARDVVAQVGGESLLLSAGERLEMNHSYKYDADTFQRILAGAGLAARWRGLSDDARFLMVLAGPA
;
A
#
# COMPACT_ATOMS: atom_id res chain seq x y z
N MET A 1 57.93 44.31 -7.28
CA MET A 1 57.38 43.32 -8.24
C MET A 1 56.13 42.71 -7.60
N SER A 2 54.95 43.00 -8.13
CA SER A 2 53.70 42.25 -7.86
C SER A 2 53.62 41.03 -8.81
N PRO A 3 52.83 40.01 -8.48
CA PRO A 3 51.41 39.95 -8.92
C PRO A 3 50.47 39.57 -7.74
N ALA A 4 49.31 40.22 -7.56
CA ALA A 4 48.01 40.02 -8.23
C ALA A 4 47.30 38.67 -7.92
N LEU A 5 46.31 38.77 -7.02
CA LEU A 5 44.96 38.14 -6.95
C LEU A 5 44.70 36.78 -7.64
N ILE A 6 44.02 35.87 -6.92
CA ILE A 6 42.70 35.31 -7.30
C ILE A 6 41.96 34.86 -6.03
N THR A 7 40.79 35.44 -5.85
CA THR A 7 39.78 35.18 -4.82
C THR A 7 39.05 33.87 -5.09
N SER A 8 38.81 33.08 -4.04
CA SER A 8 37.93 31.91 -4.06
C SER A 8 36.51 32.29 -4.53
N PRO A 9 35.90 31.56 -5.47
CA PRO A 9 34.47 31.72 -5.73
C PRO A 9 33.68 30.99 -4.64
N HIS A 10 32.96 31.75 -3.83
CA HIS A 10 31.81 31.23 -3.07
C HIS A 10 30.83 30.60 -4.06
N SER A 11 30.69 29.28 -4.03
CA SER A 11 29.57 28.61 -4.71
C SER A 11 28.27 29.01 -3.99
N PRO A 12 27.22 29.45 -4.72
CA PRO A 12 25.91 29.65 -4.12
C PRO A 12 25.34 28.28 -3.70
N PRO A 13 24.58 28.20 -2.58
CA PRO A 13 23.90 26.97 -2.21
C PRO A 13 22.91 26.59 -3.32
N THR A 14 23.00 25.34 -3.77
CA THR A 14 22.05 24.73 -4.71
C THR A 14 20.65 24.79 -4.10
N PRO A 15 19.59 25.19 -4.83
CA PRO A 15 18.24 25.10 -4.31
C PRO A 15 17.90 23.62 -4.06
N GLU A 16 17.63 23.27 -2.79
CA GLU A 16 17.09 21.96 -2.43
C GLU A 16 15.85 21.68 -3.30
N ARG A 17 15.89 20.59 -4.07
CA ARG A 17 14.67 20.02 -4.63
C ARG A 17 13.72 19.74 -3.48
N PRO A 18 12.41 20.08 -3.58
CA PRO A 18 11.46 19.68 -2.56
C PRO A 18 11.49 18.15 -2.46
N ARG A 19 11.87 17.66 -1.28
CA ARG A 19 11.73 16.26 -0.90
C ARG A 19 10.28 15.90 -1.17
N GLY A 20 10.07 14.83 -1.94
CA GLY A 20 8.74 14.35 -2.30
C GLY A 20 7.85 14.38 -1.07
N SER A 21 6.74 15.10 -1.18
CA SER A 21 5.73 15.18 -0.13
C SER A 21 5.29 13.76 0.20
N SER A 22 5.79 13.23 1.31
CA SER A 22 5.20 12.04 1.90
C SER A 22 3.74 12.39 2.18
N CYS A 23 2.82 11.66 1.57
CA CYS A 23 1.38 11.80 1.75
C CYS A 23 0.90 11.47 3.19
N CYS A 24 1.81 11.44 4.16
CA CYS A 24 1.59 11.23 5.58
C CYS A 24 1.54 12.57 6.32
N SER A 25 0.57 13.43 6.00
CA SER A 25 0.12 14.48 6.93
C SER A 25 -1.31 14.14 7.36
N ALA A 26 -1.38 13.43 8.48
CA ALA A 26 -2.61 12.90 9.04
C ALA A 26 -3.48 14.02 9.63
N THR A 27 -4.72 14.13 9.15
CA THR A 27 -5.81 14.60 9.98
C THR A 27 -6.11 13.51 11.01
N ARG A 28 -6.11 13.93 12.28
CA ARG A 28 -6.31 13.15 13.50
C ARG A 28 -7.35 12.02 13.35
N TRP A 29 -6.93 10.76 13.50
CA TRP A 29 -7.83 9.62 13.69
C TRP A 29 -7.60 8.97 15.06
N VAL A 30 -8.70 8.71 15.78
CA VAL A 30 -8.72 8.15 17.13
C VAL A 30 -8.70 6.62 17.03
N PRO A 31 -7.73 5.90 17.62
CA PRO A 31 -7.62 4.46 17.44
C PRO A 31 -8.76 3.74 18.16
N SER A 32 -9.58 2.98 17.41
CA SER A 32 -10.35 1.89 17.98
C SER A 32 -9.45 0.66 18.14
N THR A 33 -9.74 -0.17 19.14
CA THR A 33 -8.93 -1.29 19.66
C THR A 33 -8.72 -2.49 18.71
N ARG A 34 -8.78 -2.31 17.39
CA ARG A 34 -8.62 -3.39 16.40
C ARG A 34 -7.16 -3.61 15.98
N SER A 35 -6.84 -4.88 15.73
CA SER A 35 -5.54 -5.47 15.35
C SER A 35 -4.60 -4.54 14.57
N PRO A 36 -3.30 -4.46 14.93
CA PRO A 36 -2.32 -3.61 14.27
C PRO A 36 -2.12 -3.90 12.77
N ARG A 37 -2.54 -5.08 12.29
CA ARG A 37 -2.48 -5.49 10.88
C ARG A 37 -3.47 -4.73 10.00
N ARG A 38 -4.71 -4.52 10.47
CA ARG A 38 -5.74 -3.75 9.76
C ARG A 38 -5.32 -2.30 9.55
N ALA A 39 -4.68 -1.71 10.55
CA ALA A 39 -4.20 -0.33 10.47
C ALA A 39 -3.11 -0.12 9.39
N SER A 40 -2.28 -1.13 9.09
CA SER A 40 -1.22 -1.00 8.09
C SER A 40 -1.72 -1.09 6.65
N CYS A 41 -2.70 -1.94 6.37
CA CYS A 41 -3.34 -1.99 5.05
C CYS A 41 -4.26 -0.81 4.83
N ALA A 42 -5.02 -0.39 5.86
CA ALA A 42 -5.81 0.83 5.79
C ALA A 42 -4.95 2.00 5.29
N ARG A 43 -3.75 2.21 5.85
CA ARG A 43 -2.81 3.27 5.42
C ARG A 43 -2.32 3.16 3.98
N CYS A 44 -2.08 1.95 3.46
CA CYS A 44 -1.60 1.76 2.08
C CYS A 44 -2.74 1.87 1.05
N CYS A 45 -3.96 1.62 1.50
CA CYS A 45 -5.19 1.65 0.70
C CYS A 45 -6.06 2.88 1.03
N ASP A 46 -5.54 3.83 1.81
CA ASP A 46 -6.24 5.03 2.28
C ASP A 46 -6.32 6.04 1.14
N ARG A 47 -7.22 5.72 0.22
CA ARG A 47 -8.05 6.69 -0.48
C ARG A 47 -9.05 5.95 -1.37
N THR A 48 -10.28 6.38 -1.28
CA THR A 48 -11.43 6.14 -2.16
C THR A 48 -11.15 6.52 -3.63
N THR A 49 -9.92 6.87 -4.00
CA THR A 49 -9.50 7.40 -5.31
C THR A 49 -9.87 6.49 -6.47
N CYS A 50 -9.74 5.17 -6.34
CA CYS A 50 -10.15 4.25 -7.40
C CYS A 50 -11.67 4.21 -7.59
N LEU A 51 -12.46 4.35 -6.51
CA LEU A 51 -13.93 4.37 -6.57
C LEU A 51 -14.44 5.71 -7.10
N VAL A 52 -13.81 6.82 -6.68
CA VAL A 52 -14.13 8.17 -7.16
C VAL A 52 -13.90 8.29 -8.66
N ALA A 53 -12.85 7.63 -9.19
CA ALA A 53 -12.58 7.61 -10.63
C ALA A 53 -13.71 6.98 -11.47
N VAL A 54 -14.53 6.12 -10.86
CA VAL A 54 -15.70 5.50 -11.50
C VAL A 54 -17.02 6.09 -11.02
N GLY A 55 -17.00 7.24 -10.35
CA GLY A 55 -18.21 7.95 -9.90
C GLY A 55 -18.80 7.46 -8.57
N ILE A 56 -18.11 6.59 -7.83
CA ILE A 56 -18.54 6.11 -6.52
C ILE A 56 -17.86 6.93 -5.41
N THR A 57 -18.65 7.44 -4.48
CA THR A 57 -18.21 8.27 -3.34
C THR A 57 -18.41 7.57 -2.00
N GLU A 58 -17.95 8.19 -0.91
CA GLU A 58 -18.15 7.68 0.46
C GLU A 58 -19.62 7.73 0.91
N GLN A 59 -20.49 8.47 0.21
CA GLN A 59 -21.93 8.50 0.49
C GLN A 59 -22.67 7.30 -0.11
N ASP A 60 -22.04 6.61 -1.06
CA ASP A 60 -22.65 5.53 -1.83
C ASP A 60 -22.57 4.18 -1.13
N GLY A 61 -21.75 4.07 -0.11
CA GLY A 61 -21.49 2.82 0.60
C GLY A 61 -20.22 2.89 1.42
N GLU A 62 -19.70 1.72 1.79
CA GLU A 62 -18.50 1.63 2.59
C GLU A 62 -17.45 0.72 1.96
N LEU A 63 -16.19 1.06 2.22
CA LEU A 63 -15.06 0.22 1.89
C LEU A 63 -14.76 -0.71 3.06
N VAL A 64 -14.83 -2.01 2.81
CA VAL A 64 -14.70 -3.05 3.82
C VAL A 64 -13.44 -3.86 3.57
N PHE A 65 -12.73 -4.17 4.66
CA PHE A 65 -11.54 -5.01 4.68
C PHE A 65 -11.80 -6.27 5.51
N GLU A 66 -11.57 -7.43 4.90
CA GLU A 66 -11.81 -8.74 5.50
C GLU A 66 -10.52 -9.54 5.53
N ASP A 67 -10.13 -9.97 6.74
CA ASP A 67 -9.01 -10.88 6.93
C ASP A 67 -9.45 -12.29 6.51
N GLY A 68 -8.65 -12.95 5.68
CA GLY A 68 -8.80 -14.35 5.34
C GLY A 68 -7.79 -15.22 6.08
N VAL A 69 -8.02 -16.53 6.05
CA VAL A 69 -7.06 -17.55 6.52
C VAL A 69 -6.94 -18.62 5.44
N ASP A 70 -5.72 -18.94 5.02
CA ASP A 70 -5.47 -20.11 4.17
C ASP A 70 -4.80 -21.21 4.99
N ALA A 71 -5.55 -22.28 5.28
CA ALA A 71 -5.07 -23.40 6.06
C ALA A 71 -3.90 -24.15 5.40
N ARG A 72 -3.72 -24.02 4.08
CA ARG A 72 -2.64 -24.65 3.32
C ARG A 72 -1.31 -23.91 3.50
N LEU A 73 -1.36 -22.62 3.83
CA LEU A 73 -0.20 -21.77 4.04
C LEU A 73 -0.33 -20.99 5.35
N PRO A 74 -0.14 -21.65 6.52
CA PRO A 74 -0.09 -20.96 7.80
C PRO A 74 0.94 -19.83 7.76
N GLY A 75 0.57 -18.63 8.23
CA GLY A 75 1.39 -17.42 8.17
C GLY A 75 1.21 -16.59 6.88
N LEU A 76 0.37 -17.04 5.95
CA LEU A 76 -0.23 -16.21 4.91
C LEU A 76 -1.46 -15.51 5.48
N HIS A 77 -1.53 -14.20 5.32
CA HIS A 77 -2.63 -13.36 5.77
C HIS A 77 -3.24 -12.64 4.57
N PRO A 78 -4.20 -13.27 3.86
CA PRO A 78 -4.99 -12.62 2.83
C PRO A 78 -5.83 -11.50 3.44
N LEU A 79 -5.90 -10.36 2.75
CA LEU A 79 -6.81 -9.28 3.07
C LEU A 79 -7.60 -8.92 1.82
N ALA A 80 -8.88 -9.28 1.84
CA ALA A 80 -9.83 -8.89 0.80
C ALA A 80 -10.29 -7.44 1.05
N LYS A 81 -10.47 -6.70 -0.04
CA LYS A 81 -11.04 -5.36 -0.03
C LYS A 81 -12.26 -5.40 -0.94
N HIS A 82 -13.39 -4.94 -0.44
CA HIS A 82 -14.59 -4.82 -1.26
C HIS A 82 -15.32 -3.51 -0.92
N PHE A 83 -16.10 -3.03 -1.88
CA PHE A 83 -17.08 -1.97 -1.64
C PHE A 83 -18.44 -2.61 -1.41
N ARG A 84 -19.16 -2.18 -0.37
CA ARG A 84 -20.56 -2.56 -0.13
C ARG A 84 -21.44 -1.34 -0.37
N ALA A 85 -22.30 -1.42 -1.37
CA ALA A 85 -23.22 -0.34 -1.71
C ALA A 85 -24.28 -0.16 -0.62
N ALA A 86 -24.51 1.07 -0.15
CA ALA A 86 -25.58 1.39 0.80
C ALA A 86 -26.90 1.75 0.09
N ARG A 87 -26.82 2.05 -1.20
CA ARG A 87 -27.92 2.41 -2.10
C ARG A 87 -27.63 1.88 -3.50
N ASP A 88 -28.56 2.03 -4.42
CA ASP A 88 -28.26 1.78 -5.84
C ASP A 88 -27.27 2.82 -6.37
N VAL A 89 -26.24 2.37 -7.08
CA VAL A 89 -25.14 3.21 -7.56
C VAL A 89 -24.83 2.86 -9.00
N VAL A 90 -24.61 3.87 -9.83
CA VAL A 90 -24.13 3.68 -11.20
C VAL A 90 -22.66 4.08 -11.26
N ALA A 91 -21.80 3.11 -11.56
CA ALA A 91 -20.38 3.31 -11.76
C ALA A 91 -20.04 3.39 -13.25
N GLN A 92 -19.10 4.26 -13.62
CA GLN A 92 -18.63 4.41 -14.99
C GLN A 92 -17.29 3.68 -15.16
N VAL A 93 -17.29 2.60 -15.94
CA VAL A 93 -16.12 1.74 -16.14
C VAL A 93 -15.89 1.53 -17.62
N GLY A 94 -14.75 1.98 -18.14
CA GLY A 94 -14.39 1.75 -19.55
C GLY A 94 -15.36 2.37 -20.58
N GLY A 95 -16.12 3.39 -20.20
CA GLY A 95 -17.15 4.01 -21.06
C GLY A 95 -18.54 3.37 -20.95
N GLU A 96 -18.68 2.30 -20.15
CA GLU A 96 -19.94 1.64 -19.86
C GLU A 96 -20.42 1.97 -18.44
N SER A 97 -21.72 1.81 -18.24
CA SER A 97 -22.36 1.95 -16.92
C SER A 97 -22.53 0.59 -16.27
N LEU A 98 -22.00 0.44 -15.06
CA LEU A 98 -22.22 -0.69 -14.17
C LEU A 98 -23.19 -0.28 -13.06
N LEU A 99 -24.35 -0.92 -13.00
CA LEU A 99 -25.29 -0.75 -11.90
C LEU A 99 -24.92 -1.69 -10.75
N LEU A 100 -24.76 -1.12 -9.55
CA LEU A 100 -24.63 -1.84 -8.29
C LEU A 100 -25.91 -1.62 -7.48
N SER A 101 -26.56 -2.70 -7.08
CA SER A 101 -27.77 -2.64 -6.26
C SER A 101 -27.41 -2.36 -4.79
N ALA A 102 -28.34 -1.77 -4.04
CA ALA A 102 -28.18 -1.61 -2.59
C ALA A 102 -27.85 -2.96 -1.91
N GLY A 103 -26.80 -2.98 -1.09
CA GLY A 103 -26.27 -4.18 -0.44
C GLY A 103 -25.33 -5.02 -1.31
N GLU A 104 -25.21 -4.72 -2.61
CA GLU A 104 -24.31 -5.43 -3.51
C GLU A 104 -22.85 -5.22 -3.10
N ARG A 105 -22.08 -6.29 -3.30
CA ARG A 105 -20.65 -6.36 -2.98
C ARG A 105 -19.84 -6.33 -4.26
N LEU A 106 -19.04 -5.27 -4.42
CA LEU A 106 -18.06 -5.15 -5.48
C LEU A 106 -16.68 -5.56 -4.96
N GLU A 107 -16.17 -6.71 -5.42
CA GLU A 107 -14.82 -7.15 -5.12
C GLU A 107 -13.78 -6.19 -5.72
N MET A 108 -12.75 -5.88 -4.93
CA MET A 108 -11.64 -5.03 -5.36
C MET A 108 -10.31 -5.76 -5.17
N ASN A 109 -9.20 -5.06 -5.43
CA ASN A 109 -7.85 -5.60 -5.24
C ASN A 109 -7.68 -6.21 -3.84
N HIS A 110 -7.13 -7.41 -3.80
CA HIS A 110 -6.72 -8.07 -2.57
C HIS A 110 -5.24 -7.79 -2.30
N SER A 111 -4.83 -7.93 -1.04
CA SER A 111 -3.42 -7.89 -0.67
C SER A 111 -3.08 -9.09 0.19
N TYR A 112 -1.89 -9.65 0.01
CA TYR A 112 -1.37 -10.69 0.89
C TYR A 112 -0.29 -10.09 1.78
N LYS A 113 -0.35 -10.43 3.07
CA LYS A 113 0.73 -10.21 4.02
C LYS A 113 1.27 -11.57 4.46
N TYR A 114 2.54 -11.60 4.83
CA TYR A 114 3.23 -12.84 5.12
C TYR A 114 4.00 -12.67 6.42
N ASP A 115 3.98 -13.71 7.24
CA ASP A 115 5.03 -13.89 8.24
C ASP A 115 6.36 -14.18 7.49
N ALA A 116 7.46 -13.70 8.06
CA ALA A 116 8.76 -13.72 7.38
C ALA A 116 9.25 -15.14 7.04
N ASP A 117 8.94 -16.12 7.88
CA ASP A 117 9.23 -17.53 7.68
C ASP A 117 8.41 -18.12 6.52
N THR A 118 7.13 -17.74 6.43
CA THR A 118 6.20 -18.20 5.42
C THR A 118 6.57 -17.68 4.05
N PHE A 119 6.97 -16.41 3.94
CA PHE A 119 7.49 -15.86 2.70
C PHE A 119 8.73 -16.64 2.20
N GLN A 120 9.65 -16.99 3.09
CA GLN A 120 10.83 -17.79 2.72
C GLN A 120 10.48 -19.22 2.31
N ARG A 121 9.51 -19.86 2.97
CA ARG A 121 9.00 -21.17 2.56
C ARG A 121 8.39 -21.14 1.16
N ILE A 122 7.66 -20.08 0.81
CA ILE A 122 7.10 -19.88 -0.53
C ILE A 122 8.23 -19.77 -1.57
N LEU A 123 9.28 -18.99 -1.29
CA LEU A 123 10.44 -18.89 -2.18
C LEU A 123 11.14 -20.25 -2.36
N ALA A 124 11.40 -20.97 -1.27
CA ALA A 124 12.03 -22.29 -1.32
C ALA A 124 11.17 -23.31 -2.09
N GLY A 125 9.85 -23.31 -1.88
CA GLY A 125 8.91 -24.15 -2.62
C GLY A 125 8.88 -23.84 -4.12
N ALA A 126 9.25 -22.64 -4.52
CA ALA A 126 9.44 -22.23 -5.92
C ALA A 126 10.84 -22.53 -6.48
N GLY A 127 11.70 -23.22 -5.73
CA GLY A 127 13.08 -23.53 -6.15
C GLY A 127 14.03 -22.32 -6.04
N LEU A 128 13.71 -21.32 -5.22
CA LEU A 128 14.52 -20.13 -5.02
C LEU A 128 15.18 -20.12 -3.64
N ALA A 129 16.49 -19.89 -3.61
CA ALA A 129 17.26 -19.67 -2.39
C ALA A 129 17.46 -18.17 -2.14
N ALA A 130 17.26 -17.74 -0.90
CA ALA A 130 17.57 -16.38 -0.48
C ALA A 130 19.10 -16.17 -0.51
N ARG A 131 19.54 -15.14 -1.24
CA ARG A 131 20.94 -14.71 -1.34
C ARG A 131 21.23 -13.51 -0.43
N TRP A 132 20.21 -12.69 -0.19
CA TRP A 132 20.28 -11.57 0.74
C TRP A 132 18.89 -11.25 1.30
N ARG A 133 18.86 -10.69 2.52
CA ARG A 133 17.64 -10.26 3.22
C ARG A 133 17.86 -8.91 3.88
N GLY A 134 16.86 -8.03 3.82
CA GLY A 134 16.84 -6.77 4.54
C GLY A 134 15.47 -6.49 5.13
N LEU A 135 15.46 -6.03 6.38
CA LEU A 135 14.24 -5.58 7.05
C LEU A 135 14.17 -4.06 6.97
N SER A 136 12.96 -3.52 6.85
CA SER A 136 12.72 -2.10 7.11
C SER A 136 13.05 -1.75 8.56
N ASP A 137 13.36 -0.49 8.83
CA ASP A 137 13.71 -0.01 10.18
C ASP A 137 12.60 -0.28 11.23
N ASP A 138 11.33 -0.28 10.79
CA ASP A 138 10.18 -0.60 11.62
C ASP A 138 9.87 -2.11 11.72
N ALA A 139 10.71 -2.95 11.10
CA ALA A 139 10.59 -4.39 11.00
C ALA A 139 9.27 -4.90 10.38
N ARG A 140 8.53 -4.05 9.65
CA ARG A 140 7.24 -4.40 9.02
C ARG A 140 7.36 -4.94 7.60
N PHE A 141 8.48 -4.70 6.93
CA PHE A 141 8.72 -5.13 5.56
C PHE A 141 10.03 -5.91 5.47
N LEU A 142 9.97 -7.02 4.74
CA LEU A 142 11.13 -7.84 4.41
C LEU A 142 11.36 -7.77 2.90
N MET A 143 12.57 -7.39 2.51
CA MET A 143 13.07 -7.52 1.15
C MET A 143 13.99 -8.74 1.07
N VAL A 144 13.86 -9.53 0.01
CA VAL A 144 14.71 -10.69 -0.25
C VAL A 144 15.21 -10.61 -1.68
N LEU A 145 16.53 -10.73 -1.85
CA LEU A 145 17.13 -11.05 -3.13
C LEU A 145 17.25 -12.57 -3.21
N ALA A 146 16.62 -13.18 -4.20
CA ALA A 146 16.62 -14.63 -4.39
C ALA A 146 17.14 -15.01 -5.78
N GLY A 147 17.69 -16.21 -5.89
CA GLY A 147 18.07 -16.82 -7.16
C GLY A 147 17.77 -18.32 -7.14
N PRO A 148 17.94 -19.03 -8.26
CA PRO A 148 17.79 -20.49 -8.32
C PRO A 148 18.58 -21.14 -7.19
N ALA A 149 17.99 -22.17 -6.56
CA ALA A 149 18.60 -22.92 -5.46
C ALA A 149 19.93 -23.55 -5.90
#